data_AF-A0A0D8XD36-F1
#
_entry.id   AF-A0A0D8XD36-F1
#
_cell.length_a   1.000
_cell.length_b   1.000
_cell.length_c   1.000
_cell.angle_alpha   90.00
_cell.angle_beta   90.00
_cell.angle_gamma   90.00
#
_symmetry.space_group_name_H-M   'P 1'
#
loop_
_entity.id
_entity.type
_entity.pdbx_description
1 polymer ?
#
loop_
_entity_poly.entity_id
_entity_poly.type
_entity_poly.pdbx_seq_one_letter_code
_entity_poly.pdbx_strand_id
1 'polypeptide(L)'
;MSTTGHSDVDMESSSAFSPSEPAVDGIFVSKHNQSAEIYQIFKDDVDTLLSGRAPQHENASLIQRILQTCENMYVVFEDEKQHLMSDVLLSWAMKQQKVGIQKM
;
A
#
# COMPACT_ATOMS: atom_id res chain seq x y z
N MET A 1 -43.62 9.74 50.46
CA MET A 1 -43.32 10.80 49.47
C MET A 1 -41.91 10.55 48.99
N SER A 2 -41.74 10.05 47.78
CA SER A 2 -40.41 9.84 47.17
C SER A 2 -40.35 10.73 45.94
N THR A 3 -39.54 11.79 46.01
CA THR A 3 -39.29 12.68 44.89
C THR A 3 -38.09 12.16 44.11
N THR A 4 -38.41 11.79 42.87
CA THR A 4 -37.66 11.84 41.62
C THR A 4 -36.28 12.51 41.65
N GLY A 5 -35.31 11.84 41.04
CA GLY A 5 -33.99 12.38 40.70
C GLY A 5 -33.27 11.50 39.68
N HIS A 6 -33.99 11.09 38.63
CA HIS A 6 -33.43 10.50 37.42
C HIS A 6 -32.85 11.65 36.60
N SER A 7 -31.54 11.75 36.52
CA SER A 7 -30.87 12.52 35.49
C SER A 7 -30.18 11.53 34.57
N ASP A 8 -30.96 11.09 33.58
CA ASP A 8 -30.46 10.72 32.26
C ASP A 8 -29.53 11.84 31.79
N VAL A 9 -28.24 11.55 31.84
CA VAL A 9 -27.29 12.15 30.93
C VAL A 9 -26.73 11.00 30.12
N ASP A 10 -27.58 10.48 29.24
CA ASP A 10 -27.14 9.89 27.98
C ASP A 10 -26.37 10.98 27.23
N MET A 11 -25.11 11.15 27.61
CA MET A 11 -24.14 11.82 26.78
C MET A 11 -23.85 10.84 25.65
N GLU A 12 -24.77 10.81 24.67
CA GLU A 12 -24.43 10.47 23.30
C GLU A 12 -23.28 11.39 22.92
N SER A 13 -22.06 10.93 23.18
CA SER A 13 -20.86 11.40 22.51
C SER A 13 -21.08 11.06 21.04
N SER A 14 -21.79 11.93 20.35
CA SER A 14 -21.73 12.06 18.91
C SER A 14 -20.29 12.42 18.60
N SER A 15 -19.44 11.39 18.47
CA SER A 15 -18.13 11.50 17.85
C SER A 15 -18.38 11.83 16.39
N ALA A 16 -18.69 13.11 16.11
CA ALA A 16 -18.83 13.68 14.77
C ALA A 16 -17.51 13.68 13.99
N PHE A 17 -16.46 13.13 14.61
CA PHE A 17 -15.15 12.90 14.04
C PHE A 17 -14.61 11.57 14.58
N SER A 18 -15.36 10.48 14.46
CA SER A 18 -14.64 9.24 14.18
C SER A 18 -14.08 9.43 12.77
N PRO A 19 -12.76 9.55 12.58
CA PRO A 19 -12.21 9.42 11.24
C PRO A 19 -12.70 8.04 10.82
N SER A 20 -13.64 7.99 9.87
CA SER A 20 -13.99 6.73 9.21
C SER A 20 -12.66 6.09 8.86
N GLU A 21 -12.40 4.88 9.38
CA GLU A 21 -11.15 4.16 9.12
C GLU A 21 -10.81 4.38 7.64
N PRO A 22 -9.59 4.85 7.32
CA PRO A 22 -9.25 5.15 5.94
C PRO A 22 -9.54 3.89 5.14
N ALA A 23 -10.50 3.98 4.22
CA ALA A 23 -10.90 2.85 3.41
C ALA A 23 -9.63 2.34 2.74
N VAL A 24 -9.19 1.14 3.14
CA VAL A 24 -7.94 0.57 2.67
C VAL A 24 -8.08 0.40 1.16
N ASP A 25 -7.19 1.06 0.42
CA ASP A 25 -7.17 0.95 -1.03
C ASP A 25 -6.71 -0.46 -1.41
N GLY A 26 -7.67 -1.33 -1.71
CA GLY A 26 -7.42 -2.72 -2.08
C GLY A 26 -6.58 -2.85 -3.36
N ILE A 27 -6.62 -1.85 -4.26
CA ILE A 27 -5.80 -1.84 -5.48
C ILE A 27 -4.35 -1.57 -5.10
N PHE A 28 -4.10 -0.57 -4.25
CA PHE A 28 -2.76 -0.32 -3.72
C PHE A 28 -2.21 -1.56 -2.99
N VAL A 29 -2.98 -2.17 -2.09
CA VAL A 29 -2.54 -3.38 -1.37
C VAL A 29 -2.19 -4.51 -2.35
N SER A 30 -3.02 -4.73 -3.37
CA SER A 30 -2.74 -5.74 -4.39
C SER A 30 -1.44 -5.47 -5.15
N LYS A 31 -1.22 -4.22 -5.60
CA LYS A 31 -0.01 -3.83 -6.33
C LYS A 31 1.23 -3.90 -5.44
N HIS A 32 1.13 -3.43 -4.20
CA HIS A 32 2.20 -3.49 -3.21
C HIS A 32 2.62 -4.94 -2.91
N ASN A 33 1.65 -5.84 -2.75
CA ASN A 33 1.94 -7.25 -2.54
C ASN A 33 2.66 -7.87 -3.75
N GLN A 34 2.27 -7.50 -4.97
CA GLN A 34 2.93 -7.94 -6.20
C GLN A 34 4.37 -7.43 -6.28
N SER A 35 4.61 -6.15 -5.94
CA SER A 35 5.95 -5.56 -5.82
C SER A 35 6.80 -6.29 -4.79
N ALA A 36 6.24 -6.60 -3.63
CA ALA A 36 6.93 -7.32 -2.57
C ALA A 36 7.30 -8.75 -2.98
N GLU A 37 6.38 -9.46 -3.63
CA GLU A 37 6.60 -10.83 -4.12
C GLU A 37 7.74 -10.88 -5.14
N ILE A 38 7.74 -9.97 -6.12
CA ILE A 38 8.79 -9.99 -7.15
C ILE A 38 10.17 -9.57 -6.61
N TYR A 39 10.20 -8.63 -5.67
CA TYR A 39 11.42 -8.27 -4.97
C TYR A 39 11.97 -9.45 -4.15
N GLN A 40 11.09 -10.21 -3.49
CA GLN A 40 11.49 -11.37 -2.73
C GLN A 40 12.13 -12.44 -3.62
N ILE A 41 11.55 -12.72 -4.80
CA ILE A 41 12.13 -13.64 -5.79
C ILE A 41 13.52 -13.16 -6.24
N PHE A 42 13.65 -11.88 -6.58
CA PHE A 42 14.95 -11.30 -6.94
C PHE A 42 15.99 -11.49 -5.84
N LYS A 43 15.60 -11.19 -4.59
CA LYS A 43 16.47 -11.31 -3.43
C LYS A 43 16.92 -12.74 -3.22
N ASP A 44 16.01 -13.70 -3.24
CA ASP A 44 16.31 -15.12 -3.02
C ASP A 44 17.28 -15.65 -4.09
N ASP A 45 17.12 -15.22 -5.33
CA ASP A 45 17.99 -15.60 -6.44
C ASP A 45 19.39 -15.01 -6.32
N VAL A 46 19.48 -13.72 -5.95
CA VAL A 46 20.76 -13.04 -5.71
C VAL A 46 21.47 -13.64 -4.51
N ASP A 47 20.76 -13.88 -3.41
CA ASP A 47 21.31 -14.53 -2.21
C ASP A 47 21.83 -15.93 -2.55
N THR A 48 21.10 -16.69 -3.37
CA THR A 48 21.54 -18.01 -3.86
C THR A 48 22.82 -17.90 -4.68
N LEU A 49 22.88 -16.98 -5.63
CA LEU A 49 24.06 -16.76 -6.49
C LEU A 49 25.29 -16.33 -5.67
N LEU A 50 25.12 -15.38 -4.75
CA LEU A 50 26.19 -14.78 -3.96
C LEU A 50 26.64 -15.66 -2.78
N SER A 51 25.77 -16.54 -2.29
CA SER A 51 26.13 -17.48 -1.21
C SER A 51 27.20 -18.50 -1.62
N GLY A 52 27.48 -18.64 -2.93
CA GLY A 52 28.41 -19.64 -3.47
C GLY A 52 27.92 -21.08 -3.32
N ARG A 53 26.66 -21.30 -2.90
CA ARG A 53 26.05 -22.61 -2.74
C ARG A 53 25.47 -23.17 -4.04
N ALA A 54 25.26 -22.30 -5.04
CA ALA A 54 24.79 -22.71 -6.35
C ALA A 54 25.89 -23.48 -7.12
N PRO A 55 25.57 -24.63 -7.75
CA PRO A 55 26.48 -25.30 -8.65
C PRO A 55 26.91 -24.38 -9.80
N GLN A 56 28.20 -24.38 -10.15
CA GLN A 56 28.75 -23.46 -11.17
C GLN A 56 28.05 -23.53 -12.53
N HIS A 57 27.53 -24.71 -12.91
CA HIS A 57 26.81 -24.89 -14.18
C HIS A 57 25.41 -24.25 -14.17
N GLU A 58 24.84 -23.97 -12.99
CA GLU A 58 23.55 -23.30 -12.82
C GLU A 58 23.68 -21.77 -12.73
N ASN A 59 24.90 -21.24 -12.58
CA ASN A 59 25.11 -19.80 -12.44
C ASN A 59 24.59 -19.02 -13.67
N ALA A 60 24.80 -19.56 -14.87
CA ALA A 60 24.37 -18.89 -16.09
C ALA A 60 22.83 -18.77 -16.19
N SER A 61 22.10 -19.84 -15.85
CA SER A 61 20.64 -19.82 -15.83
C SER A 61 20.10 -18.96 -14.69
N LEU A 62 20.75 -18.97 -13.52
CA LEU A 62 20.37 -18.13 -12.39
C LEU A 62 20.54 -16.64 -12.71
N ILE A 63 21.65 -16.25 -13.35
CA ILE A 63 21.89 -14.88 -13.81
C ILE A 63 20.81 -14.45 -14.84
N GLN A 64 20.47 -15.32 -15.81
CA GLN A 64 19.40 -15.01 -16.75
C GLN A 64 18.05 -14.80 -16.04
N ARG A 65 17.73 -15.63 -15.05
CA ARG A 65 16.51 -15.46 -14.24
C ARG A 65 16.51 -14.14 -13.48
N ILE A 66 17.62 -13.78 -12.84
CA ILE A 66 17.76 -12.50 -12.13
C ILE A 66 17.53 -11.32 -13.08
N LEU A 67 18.14 -11.33 -14.27
CA LEU A 67 17.95 -10.29 -15.27
C LEU A 67 16.49 -10.14 -15.71
N GLN A 68 15.81 -11.27 -15.98
CA GLN A 68 14.40 -11.26 -16.32
C GLN A 68 13.52 -10.73 -15.17
N THR A 69 13.84 -11.12 -13.93
CA THR A 69 13.14 -10.62 -12.74
C THR A 69 13.34 -9.12 -12.58
N CYS A 70 14.52 -8.57 -12.88
CA CYS A 70 14.77 -7.12 -12.86
C CYS A 70 13.87 -6.36 -13.86
N GLU A 71 13.72 -6.87 -15.09
CA GLU A 71 12.83 -6.26 -16.10
C GLU A 71 11.38 -6.23 -15.60
N ASN A 72 10.92 -7.35 -15.05
CA ASN A 72 9.56 -7.45 -14.52
C ASN A 72 9.35 -6.56 -13.29
N MET A 73 10.36 -6.47 -12.41
CA MET A 73 10.31 -5.64 -11.21
C MET A 73 10.18 -4.16 -11.55
N TYR A 74 10.86 -3.69 -12.60
CA TYR A 74 10.69 -2.32 -13.09
C TYR A 74 9.24 -2.02 -13.47
N VAL A 75 8.58 -2.93 -14.21
CA VAL A 75 7.19 -2.76 -14.63
C VAL A 75 6.24 -2.71 -13.44
N VAL A 76 6.38 -3.64 -12.49
CA VAL A 76 5.50 -3.73 -11.31
C VAL A 76 5.68 -2.50 -10.41
N PHE A 77 6.92 -2.03 -10.20
CA PHE A 77 7.19 -0.83 -9.41
C PHE A 77 6.66 0.44 -10.07
N GLU A 78 6.81 0.59 -11.39
CA GLU A 78 6.24 1.73 -12.11
C GLU A 78 4.71 1.74 -12.04
N ASP A 79 4.06 0.58 -12.15
CA ASP A 79 2.60 0.46 -12.03
C ASP A 79 2.10 0.81 -10.62
N GLU A 80 2.75 0.32 -9.56
CA GLU A 80 2.44 0.70 -8.17
C GLU A 80 2.65 2.21 -7.93
N LYS A 81 3.79 2.74 -8.37
CA LYS A 81 4.12 4.16 -8.26
C LYS A 81 3.08 5.02 -8.98
N GLN A 82 2.70 4.63 -10.19
CA GLN A 82 1.73 5.37 -11.00
C GLN A 82 0.36 5.41 -10.31
N HIS A 83 -0.09 4.29 -9.75
CA HIS A 83 -1.33 4.23 -8.98
C HIS A 83 -1.28 5.16 -7.75
N LEU A 84 -0.20 5.11 -6.97
CA LEU A 84 -0.04 5.97 -5.80
C LEU A 84 -0.02 7.46 -6.17
N MET A 85 0.78 7.83 -7.17
CA MET A 85 0.96 9.23 -7.54
C MET A 85 -0.26 9.83 -8.26
N SER A 86 -0.87 9.08 -9.16
CA SER A 86 -1.91 9.60 -10.05
C SER A 86 -3.31 9.27 -9.57
N ASP A 87 -3.56 8.05 -9.09
CA ASP A 87 -4.93 7.68 -8.71
C ASP A 87 -5.23 8.09 -7.28
N VAL A 88 -4.27 7.96 -6.37
CA VAL A 88 -4.46 8.30 -4.95
C VAL A 88 -4.17 9.78 -4.68
N LEU A 89 -2.93 10.23 -4.88
CA LEU A 89 -2.49 11.56 -4.46
C LEU A 89 -3.10 12.69 -5.29
N LEU A 90 -3.13 12.58 -6.61
CA LEU A 90 -3.74 13.59 -7.48
C LEU A 90 -5.25 13.68 -7.24
N SER A 91 -5.96 12.55 -7.15
CA SER A 91 -7.39 12.55 -6.83
C SER A 91 -7.68 13.17 -5.47
N TRP A 92 -6.84 12.90 -4.47
CA TRP A 92 -6.93 13.55 -3.16
C TRP A 92 -6.73 15.07 -3.28
N ALA A 93 -5.70 15.52 -3.99
CA ALA A 93 -5.41 16.93 -4.17
C ALA A 93 -6.57 17.67 -4.87
N MET A 94 -7.15 17.08 -5.91
CA MET A 94 -8.33 17.63 -6.61
C MET A 94 -9.55 17.74 -5.70
N LYS A 95 -9.81 16.72 -4.86
CA LYS A 95 -10.90 16.76 -3.86
C LYS A 95 -10.67 17.88 -2.85
N GLN A 96 -9.45 18.03 -2.33
CA GLN A 96 -9.11 19.09 -1.39
C GLN A 96 -9.26 20.48 -2.00
N GLN A 97 -8.83 20.67 -3.25
CA GLN A 97 -8.98 21.94 -3.96
C GLN A 97 -10.46 22.34 -4.10
N LYS A 98 -11.34 21.40 -4.48
CA LYS A 98 -12.78 21.65 -4.59
C LYS A 98 -13.42 22.05 -3.26
N VAL A 99 -13.04 21.38 -2.17
CA VAL A 99 -13.50 21.74 -0.82
C VAL A 99 -12.98 23.12 -0.40
N GLY A 100 -11.73 23.46 -0.75
CA GLY A 100 -11.16 24.79 -0.48
C GLY A 100 -11.91 25.92 -1.20
N ILE A 101 -12.30 25.71 -2.46
CA ILE A 101 -13.07 26.70 -3.24
C ILE A 101 -14.49 26.87 -2.70
N GLN A 102 -15.16 25.80 -2.26
CA GLN A 102 -16.52 25.87 -1.70
C GLN A 102 -16.60 26.55 -0.32
N LYS A 103 -15.46 26.69 0.37
CA LYS A 103 -15.36 27.35 1.68
C LYS A 103 -14.99 28.83 1.59
N MET A 104 -14.73 29.35 0.38
CA MET A 104 -14.56 30.78 0.10
C MET A 104 -15.89 31.38 -0.38
#